data_AF-A0A1V2EXF9-F1
#
_entry.id   AF-A0A1V2EXF9-F1
#
_cell.length_a   1.000
_cell.length_b   1.000
_cell.length_c   1.000
_cell.angle_alpha   90.00
_cell.angle_beta   90.00
_cell.angle_gamma   90.00
#
_symmetry.space_group_name_H-M   'P 1'
#
loop_
_entity.id
_entity.type
_entity.pdbx_description
1 polymer ?
#
loop_
_entity_poly.entity_id
_entity_poly.type
_entity_poly.pdbx_seq_one_letter_code
_entity_poly.pdbx_strand_id
1 'polypeptide(L)'
;MPLTIVRLEAAGWETAADLWAALLPALGAPDWHGPSLDALFDSIVARLNRVQPPMVVELAGAACAGPAAVTYVTRIREVLEDAAREMGEQIELRVT
;
A
#
# COMPACT_ATOMS: atom_id res chain seq x y z
N MET A 1 -15.20 -11.80 0.97
CA MET A 1 -15.25 -10.83 -0.15
C MET A 1 -14.34 -11.34 -1.28
N PRO A 2 -14.57 -10.96 -2.56
CA PRO A 2 -13.64 -11.33 -3.63
C PRO A 2 -12.29 -10.62 -3.45
N LEU A 3 -11.22 -11.24 -3.93
CA LEU A 3 -9.89 -10.65 -3.94
C LEU A 3 -9.88 -9.39 -4.81
N THR A 4 -9.40 -8.27 -4.25
CA THR A 4 -9.22 -7.02 -5.00
C THR A 4 -7.75 -6.82 -5.36
N ILE A 5 -7.47 -6.49 -6.62
CA ILE A 5 -6.11 -6.16 -7.08
C ILE A 5 -6.01 -4.66 -7.29
N VAL A 6 -5.08 -4.03 -6.57
CA VAL A 6 -4.74 -2.61 -6.67
C VAL A 6 -3.44 -2.50 -7.44
N ARG A 7 -3.45 -1.84 -8.61
CA ARG A 7 -2.25 -1.72 -9.48
C ARG A 7 -1.64 -0.34 -9.36
N LEU A 8 -0.33 -0.30 -9.13
CA LEU A 8 0.47 0.91 -9.02
C LEU A 8 1.66 0.82 -9.99
N GLU A 9 2.04 1.96 -10.55
CA GLU A 9 3.20 2.12 -11.43
C GLU A 9 4.24 2.99 -10.73
N ALA A 10 5.39 2.40 -10.39
CA ALA A 10 6.46 3.04 -9.65
C ALA A 10 7.60 3.58 -10.51
N ALA A 11 7.56 3.39 -11.83
CA ALA A 11 8.56 3.94 -12.73
C ALA A 11 8.66 5.47 -12.55
N GLY A 12 9.84 5.94 -12.16
CA GLY A 12 10.11 7.36 -11.92
C GLY A 12 9.74 7.88 -10.54
N TRP A 13 9.30 7.04 -9.60
CA TRP A 13 9.16 7.47 -8.20
C TRP A 13 10.52 7.76 -7.60
N GLU A 14 10.69 8.90 -6.96
CA GLU A 14 11.96 9.30 -6.34
C GLU A 14 11.89 9.24 -4.81
N THR A 15 10.70 9.47 -4.26
CA THR A 15 10.48 9.71 -2.84
C THR A 15 9.34 8.87 -2.27
N ALA A 16 9.24 8.85 -0.94
CA ALA A 16 8.08 8.29 -0.26
C ALA A 16 6.77 9.03 -0.60
N ALA A 17 6.84 10.32 -0.94
CA ALA A 17 5.67 11.11 -1.27
C ALA A 17 4.99 10.60 -2.57
N ASP A 18 5.78 10.19 -3.56
CA ASP A 18 5.26 9.62 -4.82
C ASP A 18 4.46 8.34 -4.54
N LEU A 19 4.99 7.49 -3.65
CA LEU A 19 4.32 6.28 -3.22
C LEU A 19 3.00 6.58 -2.50
N TRP A 20 3.00 7.51 -1.54
CA TRP A 20 1.78 7.85 -0.80
C TRP A 20 0.71 8.49 -1.69
N ALA A 21 1.13 9.34 -2.62
CA ALA A 21 0.25 9.97 -3.60
C ALA A 21 -0.40 8.96 -4.55
N ALA A 22 0.24 7.81 -4.80
CA ALA A 22 -0.32 6.73 -5.58
C ALA A 22 -1.16 5.75 -4.74
N LEU A 23 -0.67 5.36 -3.57
CA LEU A 23 -1.27 4.30 -2.75
C LEU A 23 -2.60 4.73 -2.11
N LEU A 24 -2.64 5.90 -1.45
CA LEU A 24 -3.82 6.31 -0.68
C LEU A 24 -5.07 6.48 -1.56
N PRO A 25 -5.00 7.16 -2.72
CA PRO A 25 -6.14 7.23 -3.62
C PRO A 25 -6.55 5.88 -4.18
N ALA A 26 -5.59 4.99 -4.46
CA ALA A 26 -5.86 3.66 -5.00
C ALA A 26 -6.56 2.74 -3.99
N LEU A 27 -6.28 2.90 -2.69
CA LEU A 27 -7.03 2.24 -1.62
C LEU A 27 -8.38 2.93 -1.35
N GLY A 28 -8.59 4.14 -1.88
CA GLY A 28 -9.71 4.99 -1.54
C GLY A 28 -9.70 5.36 -0.05
N ALA A 29 -8.51 5.75 0.44
CA ALA A 29 -8.33 6.21 1.81
C ALA A 29 -9.07 7.54 2.05
N PRO A 30 -9.52 7.82 3.29
CA PRO A 30 -10.14 9.10 3.64
C PRO A 30 -9.18 10.28 3.46
N ASP A 31 -9.73 11.46 3.14
CA ASP A 31 -8.93 12.68 2.91
C ASP A 31 -8.08 13.11 4.12
N TRP A 32 -8.47 12.71 5.32
CA TRP A 32 -7.77 13.02 6.58
C TRP A 32 -6.69 11.99 6.96
N HIS A 33 -6.53 10.89 6.20
CA HIS A 33 -5.64 9.77 6.54
C HIS A 33 -4.16 10.18 6.64
N GLY A 34 -3.69 11.05 5.75
CA GLY A 34 -2.30 11.48 5.67
C GLY A 34 -1.28 10.36 5.35
N PRO A 35 -0.03 10.70 5.01
CA PRO A 35 1.01 9.73 4.64
C PRO A 35 1.76 9.17 5.87
N SER A 36 1.16 8.22 6.59
CA SER A 36 1.77 7.57 7.76
C SER A 36 1.62 6.05 7.71
N LEU A 37 2.66 5.33 8.14
CA LEU A 37 2.65 3.86 8.23
C LEU A 37 1.66 3.37 9.30
N ASP A 38 1.64 4.01 10.46
CA ASP A 38 0.68 3.68 11.54
C ASP A 38 -0.74 3.96 11.07
N ALA A 39 -0.97 5.10 10.39
CA ALA A 39 -2.29 5.43 9.85
C ALA A 39 -2.72 4.42 8.77
N LEU A 40 -1.79 3.93 7.95
CA LEU A 40 -2.07 2.89 6.96
C LEU A 40 -2.47 1.58 7.62
N PHE A 41 -1.75 1.15 8.66
CA PHE A 41 -2.12 -0.03 9.44
C PHE A 41 -3.53 0.13 10.03
N ASP A 42 -3.76 1.22 10.74
CA ASP A 42 -5.02 1.52 11.41
C ASP A 42 -6.19 1.59 10.42
N SER A 43 -6.01 2.23 9.26
CA SER A 43 -7.08 2.37 8.28
C SER A 43 -7.46 1.06 7.61
N ILE A 44 -6.50 0.13 7.44
CA ILE A 44 -6.76 -1.21 6.93
C ILE A 44 -7.51 -2.03 7.97
N VAL A 45 -6.99 -2.11 9.20
CA VAL A 45 -7.58 -2.92 10.28
C VAL A 45 -8.95 -2.40 10.68
N ALA A 46 -9.12 -1.09 10.79
CA ALA A 46 -10.40 -0.45 11.09
C ALA A 46 -11.34 -0.33 9.87
N ARG A 47 -10.95 -0.88 8.71
CA ARG A 47 -11.78 -0.92 7.49
C ARG A 47 -12.24 0.47 7.01
N LEU A 48 -11.36 1.45 7.07
CA LEU A 48 -11.66 2.84 6.70
C LEU A 48 -11.43 3.14 5.22
N ASN A 49 -10.65 2.30 4.54
CA ASN A 49 -10.39 2.41 3.11
C ASN A 49 -11.59 1.90 2.29
N ARG A 50 -11.78 2.42 1.07
CA ARG A 50 -12.80 1.88 0.15
C ARG A 50 -12.46 0.45 -0.29
N VAL A 51 -11.18 0.20 -0.57
CA VAL A 51 -10.67 -1.15 -0.84
C VAL A 51 -10.50 -1.86 0.49
N GLN A 52 -11.10 -3.04 0.58
CA GLN A 52 -11.15 -3.85 1.79
C GLN A 52 -10.41 -5.17 1.56
N PRO A 53 -9.76 -5.72 2.59
CA PRO A 53 -9.26 -7.09 2.56
C PRO A 53 -10.39 -8.10 2.20
N PRO A 54 -10.07 -9.18 1.45
CA PRO A 54 -8.74 -9.55 0.96
C PRO A 54 -8.28 -8.73 -0.27
N MET A 55 -7.01 -8.32 -0.29
CA MET A 55 -6.44 -7.49 -1.36
C MET A 55 -4.96 -7.78 -1.68
N VAL A 56 -4.55 -7.46 -2.90
CA VAL A 56 -3.16 -7.47 -3.36
C VAL A 56 -2.82 -6.12 -3.99
N VAL A 57 -1.73 -5.50 -3.55
CA VAL A 57 -1.12 -4.34 -4.20
C VAL A 57 -0.05 -4.82 -5.17
N GLU A 58 -0.31 -4.74 -6.46
CA GLU A 58 0.66 -5.01 -7.53
C GLU A 58 1.42 -3.73 -7.87
N LEU A 59 2.74 -3.76 -7.71
CA LEU A 59 3.65 -2.65 -7.97
C LEU A 59 4.56 -2.99 -9.16
N ALA A 60 4.29 -2.36 -10.29
CA ALA A 60 5.14 -2.43 -11.47
C ALA A 60 6.24 -1.34 -11.43
N GLY A 61 7.33 -1.55 -12.17
CA GLY A 61 8.32 -0.49 -12.43
C GLY A 61 9.20 -0.10 -11.24
N ALA A 62 9.13 -0.82 -10.11
CA ALA A 62 9.91 -0.51 -8.91
C ALA A 62 11.43 -0.58 -9.13
N ALA A 63 11.89 -1.36 -10.12
CA ALA A 63 13.31 -1.41 -10.52
C ALA A 63 13.81 -0.09 -11.14
N CYS A 64 12.90 0.75 -11.64
CA CYS A 64 13.19 2.08 -12.18
C CYS A 64 12.95 3.20 -11.17
N ALA A 65 12.56 2.88 -9.93
CA ALA A 65 12.35 3.84 -8.87
C ALA A 65 13.67 4.19 -8.16
N GLY A 66 13.74 5.39 -7.59
CA GLY A 66 14.85 5.83 -6.76
C GLY A 66 14.98 4.99 -5.48
N PRO A 67 16.19 4.91 -4.90
CA PRO A 67 16.47 4.04 -3.74
C PRO A 67 15.64 4.41 -2.50
N ALA A 68 15.26 5.69 -2.35
CA ALA A 68 14.39 6.13 -1.27
C ALA A 68 12.96 5.59 -1.42
N ALA A 69 12.41 5.64 -2.64
CA ALA A 69 11.10 5.06 -2.94
C ALA A 69 11.11 3.54 -2.72
N VAL A 70 12.14 2.82 -3.21
CA VAL A 70 12.29 1.37 -3.01
C VAL A 70 12.36 1.01 -1.52
N THR A 71 13.14 1.76 -0.74
CA THR A 71 13.22 1.55 0.72
C THR A 71 11.85 1.71 1.38
N TYR A 72 11.05 2.66 0.90
CA TYR A 72 9.72 2.91 1.45
C TYR A 72 8.70 1.84 1.02
N VAL A 73 8.81 1.28 -0.18
CA VAL A 73 8.01 0.11 -0.62
C VAL A 73 8.19 -1.06 0.36
N THR A 74 9.43 -1.32 0.80
CA THR A 74 9.69 -2.37 1.79
C THR A 74 8.96 -2.13 3.11
N ARG A 75 8.93 -0.89 3.61
CA ARG A 75 8.21 -0.55 4.85
C ARG A 75 6.69 -0.71 4.70
N ILE A 76 6.14 -0.34 3.54
CA ILE A 76 4.71 -0.53 3.26
C ILE A 76 4.36 -2.01 3.21
N ARG A 77 5.22 -2.83 2.59
CA ARG A 77 5.07 -4.29 2.59
C ARG A 77 4.98 -4.83 4.01
N GLU A 78 5.89 -4.43 4.90
CA GLU A 78 5.90 -4.86 6.30
C GLU A 78 4.57 -4.51 6.99
N VAL A 79 4.06 -3.29 6.80
CA VAL A 79 2.75 -2.86 7.35
C VAL A 79 1.59 -3.70 6.81
N LEU A 80 1.59 -4.00 5.51
CA LEU A 80 0.55 -4.83 4.90
C LEU A 80 0.59 -6.27 5.44
N GLU A 81 1.77 -6.82 5.68
CA GLU A 81 1.96 -8.13 6.28
C GLU A 81 1.55 -8.16 7.77
N ASP A 82 1.81 -7.08 8.51
CA ASP A 82 1.34 -6.92 9.88
C ASP A 82 -0.20 -6.87 9.92
N ALA A 83 -0.82 -6.08 9.06
CA ALA A 83 -2.28 -6.00 8.95
C ALA A 83 -2.90 -7.35 8.51
N ALA A 84 -2.24 -8.08 7.59
CA ALA A 84 -2.66 -9.42 7.19
C ALA A 84 -2.72 -10.38 8.38
N ARG A 85 -1.68 -10.33 9.23
CA ARG A 85 -1.58 -11.16 10.44
C ARG A 85 -2.64 -10.78 11.48
N GLU A 86 -2.88 -9.49 11.70
CA GLU A 86 -3.89 -9.00 12.65
C GLU A 86 -5.31 -9.39 12.23
N MET A 87 -5.64 -9.24 10.95
CA MET A 87 -6.99 -9.51 10.44
C MET A 87 -7.25 -10.98 10.14
N GLY A 88 -6.19 -11.79 9.97
CA GLY A 88 -6.31 -13.16 9.46
C GLY A 88 -6.81 -13.21 8.01
N GLU A 89 -6.54 -12.16 7.23
CA GLU A 89 -6.98 -12.00 5.85
C GLU A 89 -5.80 -11.82 4.89
N GLN A 90 -6.01 -12.14 3.62
CA GLN A 90 -4.98 -11.95 2.60
C GLN A 90 -4.77 -10.47 2.31
N ILE A 91 -3.60 -9.96 2.66
CA ILE A 91 -3.14 -8.60 2.34
C ILE A 91 -1.67 -8.70 1.92
N GLU A 92 -1.37 -8.41 0.66
CA GLU A 92 -0.03 -8.61 0.11
C GLU A 92 0.40 -7.45 -0.80
N LEU A 93 1.71 -7.18 -0.85
CA LEU A 93 2.32 -6.35 -1.88
C LEU A 93 3.16 -7.24 -2.80
N ARG A 94 2.96 -7.16 -4.11
CA ARG A 94 3.74 -7.90 -5.11
C ARG A 94 4.47 -6.92 -6.00
N VAL A 95 5.77 -7.09 -6.13
CA VAL A 95 6.57 -6.30 -7.09
C VAL A 95 6.69 -7.14 -8.35
N THR A 96 6.41 -6.53 -9.50
CA THR A 96 6.41 -7.19 -10.83
C THR A 96 7.29 -6.47 -11.82
#